data_AF-A0A372QE84-F1
#
_entry.id   AF-A0A372QE84-F1
#
_cell.length_a   1.000
_cell.length_b   1.000
_cell.length_c   1.000
_cell.angle_alpha   90.00
_cell.angle_beta   90.00
_cell.angle_gamma   90.00
#
_symmetry.space_group_name_H-M   'P 1'
#
loop_
_entity.id
_entity.type
_entity.pdbx_description
1 polymer ?
#
loop_
_entity_poly.entity_id
_entity_poly.type
_entity_poly.pdbx_seq_one_letter_code
_entity_poly.pdbx_strand_id
1 'polypeptide(L)' 'MIESKHIPLISSWIDKKESSYYDRKKIPYDFKLLYNSSQDGIDTNSFHRNCDNKGATIWVAKIKNPTQLIGGYNPLD' A
#
# COMPACT_ATOMS: atom_id res chain seq x y z
N MET A 1 -7.03 7.71 -4.91
CA MET A 1 -5.90 7.71 -3.98
C MET A 1 -6.26 6.77 -2.85
N ILE A 2 -5.30 6.09 -2.21
CA ILE A 2 -5.60 5.27 -1.04
C ILE A 2 -5.91 6.20 0.13
N GLU A 3 -7.17 6.15 0.59
CA GLU A 3 -7.66 6.84 1.79
C GLU A 3 -7.80 5.87 2.97
N SER A 4 -7.95 6.40 4.18
CA SER A 4 -8.10 5.64 5.42
C SER A 4 -9.23 4.61 5.39
N LYS A 5 -10.26 4.81 4.56
CA LYS A 5 -11.36 3.85 4.39
C LYS A 5 -10.95 2.50 3.79
N HIS A 6 -9.82 2.43 3.07
CA HIS A 6 -9.32 1.21 2.46
C HIS A 6 -8.43 0.39 3.39
N ILE A 7 -8.00 0.97 4.51
CA ILE A 7 -7.06 0.33 5.44
C ILE A 7 -7.58 -1.00 6.00
N PRO A 8 -8.85 -1.15 6.41
CA PRO A 8 -9.35 -2.44 6.88
C PRO A 8 -9.34 -3.53 5.79
N LEU A 9 -9.65 -3.15 4.54
CA LEU A 9 -9.61 -4.06 3.39
C LEU A 9 -8.17 -4.55 3.13
N ILE A 10 -7.22 -3.62 3.06
CA ILE A 10 -5.81 -3.92 2.83
C ILE A 10 -5.26 -4.81 3.96
N SER A 11 -5.60 -4.49 5.21
CA SER A 11 -5.20 -5.30 6.38
C SER A 11 -5.72 -6.74 6.27
N SER A 12 -6.96 -6.91 5.80
CA SER A 12 -7.55 -8.24 5.62
C SER A 12 -6.82 -9.03 4.52
N TRP A 13 -6.41 -8.37 3.45
CA TRP A 13 -5.65 -8.99 2.37
C TRP A 13 -4.24 -9.44 2.77
N ILE A 14 -3.53 -8.64 3.58
CA ILE A 14 -2.20 -9.02 4.12
C ILE A 14 -2.29 -10.36 4.85
N ASP A 15 -3.32 -10.51 5.69
CA ASP A 15 -3.53 -11.71 6.51
C ASP A 15 -4.24 -12.84 5.76
N LYS A 16 -4.50 -12.66 4.46
CA LYS A 16 -5.25 -13.60 3.61
C LYS A 16 -6.62 -13.95 4.21
N LYS A 17 -7.29 -12.97 4.80
CA LYS A 17 -8.64 -13.08 5.36
C LYS A 17 -9.67 -12.52 4.39
N GLU A 18 -10.93 -12.85 4.65
CA GLU A 18 -12.08 -12.25 3.97
C GLU A 18 -12.04 -10.72 4.08
N SER A 19 -12.50 -10.03 3.03
CA SER A 19 -12.35 -8.58 2.90
C SER A 19 -13.02 -7.74 4.01
N SER A 20 -13.92 -8.35 4.78
CA SER A 20 -14.64 -7.74 5.90
C SER A 20 -14.11 -8.16 7.28
N TYR A 21 -12.98 -8.87 7.34
CA TYR A 21 -12.45 -9.40 8.61
C TYR A 21 -12.03 -8.29 9.57
N TYR A 22 -11.29 -7.29 9.09
CA TYR A 22 -10.96 -6.11 9.87
C TYR A 22 -11.94 -4.97 9.59
N ASP A 23 -12.19 -4.16 10.63
CA ASP A 23 -12.92 -2.90 10.55
C ASP A 23 -12.02 -1.72 10.98
N ARG A 24 -12.55 -0.49 10.95
CA ARG A 24 -11.78 0.70 11.35
C ARG A 24 -11.38 0.74 12.84
N LYS A 25 -11.98 -0.09 13.69
CA LYS A 25 -11.72 -0.14 15.14
C LYS A 25 -10.66 -1.17 15.50
N LYS A 26 -10.40 -2.15 14.63
CA LYS A 26 -9.49 -3.29 14.88
C LYS A 26 -8.44 -3.43 13.78
N ILE A 27 -7.73 -2.35 13.44
CA ILE A 27 -6.64 -2.42 12.46
C ILE A 27 -5.36 -2.85 13.20
N PRO A 28 -4.71 -3.98 12.84
CA PRO A 28 -3.51 -4.47 13.51
C PRO A 28 -2.21 -3.82 12.99
N TYR A 29 -2.30 -3.00 11.93
CA TYR A 29 -1.17 -2.43 11.21
C TYR A 29 -1.11 -0.90 11.32
N ASP A 30 0.09 -0.36 11.50
CA ASP A 30 0.39 1.06 11.33
C ASP A 30 1.00 1.30 9.94
N PHE A 31 0.20 1.83 9.01
CA PHE A 31 0.64 2.08 7.64
C PHE A 31 1.37 3.43 7.55
N LYS A 32 2.64 3.40 7.12
CA LYS A 32 3.46 4.59 6.89
C LYS A 32 3.65 4.79 5.39
N LEU A 33 3.40 6.01 4.91
CA LEU A 33 3.70 6.36 3.53
C LEU A 33 5.22 6.46 3.36
N LEU A 34 5.78 5.60 2.52
CA LEU A 34 7.21 5.64 2.16
C LEU A 34 7.45 6.47 0.90
N TYR A 35 6.62 6.27 -0.13
CA TYR A 35 6.76 6.92 -1.42
C TYR A 35 5.39 7.18 -2.07
N ASN A 36 5.22 8.38 -2.61
CA ASN A 36 4.11 8.77 -3.45
C ASN A 36 4.64 9.56 -4.65
N SER A 37 4.41 9.05 -5.86
CA SER A 37 4.95 9.68 -7.07
C SER A 37 4.46 11.11 -7.34
N SER A 38 3.34 11.55 -6.73
CA SER A 38 2.90 12.94 -6.81
C SER A 38 3.62 13.87 -5.83
N GLN A 39 4.24 13.32 -4.78
CA GLN A 39 4.95 14.08 -3.73
C GLN A 39 6.47 13.97 -3.90
N ASP A 40 6.97 12.79 -4.28
CA ASP A 40 8.39 12.44 -4.30
C ASP A 40 9.00 12.43 -5.71
N GLY A 41 8.20 12.68 -6.75
CA GLY A 41 8.63 12.58 -8.15
C GLY A 41 8.40 11.19 -8.76
N ILE A 42 8.68 11.03 -10.06
CA ILE A 42 8.43 9.78 -10.82
C ILE A 42 9.75 9.05 -11.15
N ASP A 43 10.85 9.40 -10.49
CA ASP A 43 12.15 8.82 -10.78
C ASP A 43 12.47 7.58 -9.91
N THR A 44 13.27 6.67 -10.46
CA THR A 44 13.65 5.42 -9.80
C THR A 44 14.52 5.66 -8.57
N ASN A 45 15.35 6.71 -8.55
CA ASN A 45 16.25 6.97 -7.43
C ASN A 45 15.48 7.40 -6.19
N SER A 46 14.43 8.21 -6.34
CA SER A 46 13.52 8.58 -5.26
C SER A 46 12.76 7.39 -4.71
N PHE A 47 12.31 6.48 -5.58
CA PHE A 47 11.71 5.22 -5.14
C PHE A 47 12.67 4.37 -4.30
N HIS A 48 13.87 4.08 -4.81
CA HIS A 48 14.85 3.25 -4.11
C HIS A 48 15.29 3.85 -2.77
N ARG A 49 15.58 5.16 -2.75
CA ARG A 49 15.93 5.89 -1.52
C ARG A 49 14.87 5.76 -0.42
N ASN A 50 13.60 5.75 -0.80
CA ASN A 50 12.49 5.72 0.16
C ASN A 50 12.03 4.30 0.51
N CYS A 51 12.13 3.34 -0.41
CA CYS A 51 11.51 2.01 -0.28
C CYS A 51 12.51 0.87 -0.01
N ASP A 52 13.79 1.01 -0.34
CA ASP A 52 14.76 -0.08 -0.14
C ASP A 52 14.97 -0.36 1.36
N ASN A 53 15.04 -1.65 1.72
CA ASN A 53 15.29 -2.15 3.08
C ASN A 53 14.29 -1.62 4.13
N LYS A 54 13.01 -1.45 3.76
CA LYS A 54 11.95 -0.95 4.65
C LYS A 54 11.09 -2.05 5.26
N GLY A 55 11.43 -3.31 5.04
CA GLY A 55 10.62 -4.42 5.51
C GLY A 55 9.44 -4.71 4.58
N ALA A 56 8.45 -5.38 5.16
CA ALA A 56 7.20 -5.67 4.48
C ALA A 56 6.52 -4.40 3.93
N THR A 57 6.19 -4.40 2.64
CA THR A 57 5.66 -3.23 1.93
C THR A 57 4.44 -3.57 1.07
N ILE A 58 3.57 -2.58 0.90
CA ILE A 58 2.48 -2.63 -0.07
C ILE A 58 2.69 -1.52 -1.06
N TRP A 59 2.54 -1.84 -2.33
CA TRP A 59 2.54 -0.85 -3.39
C TRP A 59 1.18 -0.84 -4.09
N VAL A 60 0.77 0.35 -4.54
CA VAL A 60 -0.47 0.55 -5.29
C VAL A 60 -0.16 1.47 -6.47
N ALA A 61 -0.52 1.03 -7.68
CA ALA A 61 -0.45 1.83 -8.89
C ALA A 61 -1.84 2.08 -9.46
N LYS A 62 -2.03 3.28 -10.03
CA LYS A 62 -3.24 3.66 -10.77
C LYS A 62 -2.94 3.62 -12.26
N ILE A 63 -3.60 2.72 -12.97
CA ILE A 63 -3.56 2.66 -14.44
C ILE A 63 -4.62 3.62 -14.99
N LYS A 64 -4.26 4.39 -16.02
CA LYS A 64 -5.22 5.20 -16.78
C LYS A 64 -5.77 4.34 -17.92
N ASN A 65 -7.10 4.32 -18.07
CA ASN A 65 -7.86 3.71 -19.17
C ASN A 65 -7.85 2.15 -19.27
N PRO A 66 -8.81 1.45 -18.64
CA PRO A 66 -9.77 1.98 -17.68
C PRO A 66 -9.06 2.42 -16.40
N THR A 67 -9.71 3.26 -15.59
CA THR A 67 -9.16 3.59 -14.28
C THR A 67 -9.21 2.35 -13.40
N GLN A 68 -8.04 1.75 -13.15
CA GLN A 68 -7.88 0.57 -12.33
C GLN A 68 -6.78 0.80 -11.30
N LEU A 69 -6.99 0.28 -10.09
CA LEU A 69 -5.93 0.15 -9.10
C LEU A 69 -5.40 -1.28 -9.16
N ILE A 70 -4.08 -1.38 -9.26
CA ILE A 70 -3.34 -2.64 -9.09
C ILE A 70 -2.34 -2.45 -7.95
N GLY A 71 -1.84 -3.55 -7.43
CA GLY A 71 -0.88 -3.49 -6.35
C GLY A 71 -0.38 -4.86 -5.97
N GLY A 72 0.42 -4.90 -4.91
CA GLY A 72 0.93 -6.13 -4.34
C GLY A 72 1.45 -5.90 -2.94
N TYR A 73 1.51 -7.00 -2.19
CA TYR A 73 2.15 -7.06 -0.88
C TYR A 73 3.46 -7.83 -1.02
N ASN A 74 4.56 -7.22 -0.59
CA ASN A 74 5.86 -7.85 -0.46
C ASN A 74 6.11 -8.11 1.03
N PRO A 75 6.15 -9.38 1.49
CA PRO A 75 6.39 -9.71 2.90
C PRO A 75 7.88 -9.74 3.28
N LEU A 76 8.80 -9.52 2.33
CA LEU A 76 10.24 -9.62 2.56
C LEU A 76 10.77 -8.45 3.37
N ASP A 77 11.77 -8.73 4.20
CA ASP A 77 12.64 -7.72 4.80
C ASP A 77 13.82 -7.34 3.89
#